data_AF-A0A841TQM5-F1
#
_entry.id   AF-A0A841TQM5-F1
#
_cell.length_a   1.000
_cell.length_b   1.000
_cell.length_c   1.000
_cell.angle_alpha   90.00
_cell.angle_beta   90.00
_cell.angle_gamma   90.00
#
_symmetry.space_group_name_H-M   'P 1'
#
loop_
_entity.id
_entity.type
_entity.pdbx_description
1 polymer ?
#
loop_
_entity_poly.entity_id
_entity_poly.type
_entity_poly.pdbx_seq_one_letter_code
_entity_poly.pdbx_strand_id
1 'polypeptide(L)'
;MTDYVEQKVPKHVRDQMRLNFKIRGNNVTLVEERPAFRSEQWVELDRAQFRLDENKWKVYWRDSRNKWHWIEEIAPDEDFEKQLRIVDQDQTGLFWG
;
A
#
# COMPACT_ATOMS: atom_id res chain seq x y z
N MET A 1 -18.75 -3.92 3.96
CA MET A 1 -17.31 -3.96 3.59
C MET A 1 -16.79 -2.53 3.42
N THR A 2 -17.13 -1.64 4.35
CA THR A 2 -16.86 -0.19 4.24
C THR A 2 -16.17 0.33 5.51
N ASP A 3 -16.40 -0.34 6.65
CA ASP A 3 -15.90 0.07 7.97
C ASP A 3 -14.38 -0.01 8.18
N TYR A 4 -13.67 -0.81 7.37
CA TYR A 4 -12.24 -1.02 7.61
C TYR A 4 -11.35 0.13 7.14
N VAL A 5 -11.81 0.89 6.13
CA VAL A 5 -11.05 2.00 5.55
C VAL A 5 -11.21 3.30 6.37
N GLU A 6 -12.32 3.46 7.09
CA GLU A 6 -12.66 4.74 7.72
C GLU A 6 -11.96 5.00 9.07
N GLN A 7 -11.54 3.96 9.80
CA GLN A 7 -11.03 4.10 11.18
C GLN A 7 -9.51 4.23 11.30
N LYS A 8 -8.73 3.88 10.27
CA LYS A 8 -7.26 3.73 10.41
C LYS A 8 -6.43 4.82 9.76
N VAL A 9 -7.02 5.74 8.99
CA VAL A 9 -6.29 6.91 8.47
C VAL A 9 -6.40 8.05 9.48
N PRO A 10 -5.31 8.44 10.16
CA PRO A 10 -5.32 9.57 11.09
C PRO A 10 -5.77 10.85 10.35
N LYS A 11 -6.67 11.63 10.96
CA LYS A 11 -7.24 12.84 10.35
C LYS A 11 -6.17 13.81 9.82
N HIS A 12 -4.98 13.85 10.44
CA HIS A 12 -3.90 14.75 10.08
C HIS A 12 -3.14 14.37 8.80
N VAL A 13 -3.35 13.17 8.24
CA VAL A 13 -2.73 12.71 6.97
C VAL A 13 -3.66 12.93 5.77
N ARG A 14 -4.97 13.15 6.02
CA ARG A 14 -6.01 13.21 4.98
C ARG A 14 -5.99 14.47 4.10
N ASP A 15 -5.28 15.51 4.52
CA ASP A 15 -5.39 16.84 3.90
C ASP A 15 -4.38 17.12 2.76
N GLN A 16 -3.43 16.20 2.47
CA GLN A 16 -2.46 16.40 1.37
C GLN A 16 -2.33 15.22 0.40
N MET A 17 -2.62 13.98 0.84
CA MET A 17 -2.59 12.75 0.05
C MET A 17 -3.70 11.81 0.51
N ARG A 18 -4.32 11.06 -0.42
CA ARG A 18 -5.33 10.05 -0.09
C ARG A 18 -4.72 8.66 -0.24
N LEU A 19 -4.78 7.86 0.81
CA LEU A 19 -4.43 6.44 0.72
C LEU A 19 -5.70 5.63 0.50
N ASN A 20 -5.65 4.72 -0.45
CA ASN A 20 -6.74 3.86 -0.84
C ASN A 20 -6.27 2.42 -1.08
N PHE A 21 -7.20 1.47 -1.15
CA PHE A 21 -6.91 0.08 -1.43
C PHE A 21 -7.65 -0.41 -2.67
N LYS A 22 -6.92 -1.06 -3.58
CA LYS A 22 -7.49 -1.80 -4.71
C LYS A 22 -7.40 -3.29 -4.45
N ILE A 23 -8.55 -3.96 -4.43
CA ILE A 23 -8.64 -5.41 -4.14
C ILE A 23 -8.96 -6.15 -5.45
N ARG A 24 -8.15 -7.16 -5.79
CA ARG A 24 -8.37 -8.03 -6.94
C ARG A 24 -8.01 -9.47 -6.58
N GLY A 25 -9.03 -10.30 -6.35
CA GLY A 25 -8.84 -11.67 -5.87
C GLY A 25 -8.11 -11.66 -4.52
N ASN A 26 -6.99 -12.38 -4.45
CA ASN A 26 -6.15 -12.47 -3.25
C ASN A 26 -5.10 -11.35 -3.13
N ASN A 27 -5.17 -10.34 -4.00
CA ASN A 27 -4.20 -9.25 -4.03
C ASN A 27 -4.86 -7.95 -3.54
N VAL A 28 -4.24 -7.29 -2.58
CA VAL A 28 -4.61 -5.98 -2.07
C VAL A 28 -3.49 -5.00 -2.41
N THR A 29 -3.77 -3.93 -3.14
CA THR A 29 -2.78 -2.92 -3.52
C THR A 29 -3.04 -1.64 -2.76
N LEU A 30 -2.04 -1.16 -2.02
CA LEU A 30 -2.04 0.16 -1.39
C LEU A 30 -1.74 1.20 -2.47
N VAL A 31 -2.63 2.17 -2.61
CA VAL A 31 -2.57 3.22 -3.62
C VAL A 31 -2.51 4.56 -2.92
N GLU A 32 -1.58 5.40 -3.36
CA GLU A 32 -1.53 6.81 -3.03
C GLU A 32 -2.13 7.63 -4.16
N GLU A 33 -3.15 8.43 -3.87
CA GLU A 33 -3.69 9.42 -4.78
C GLU A 33 -3.19 10.79 -4.37
N ARG A 34 -2.57 11.49 -5.32
CA ARG A 34 -2.09 12.86 -5.12
C ARG A 34 -2.30 13.73 -6.36
N PRO A 35 -2.38 15.06 -6.22
CA PRO A 35 -2.36 15.96 -7.37
C PRO A 35 -1.07 15.76 -8.18
N ALA A 36 -1.21 15.71 -9.49
CA ALA A 36 -0.09 15.75 -10.40
C ALA A 36 0.66 17.09 -10.28
N PHE A 37 1.98 17.07 -10.44
CA PHE A 37 2.78 18.29 -10.36
C PHE A 37 2.33 19.29 -11.43
N ARG A 38 1.87 20.48 -10.99
CA ARG A 38 1.34 21.57 -11.84
C ARG A 38 0.11 21.20 -12.69
N SER A 39 -0.73 20.28 -12.22
CA SER A 39 -1.98 19.93 -12.88
C SER A 39 -3.08 19.69 -11.85
N GLU A 40 -4.34 19.93 -12.22
CA GLU A 40 -5.52 19.59 -11.42
C GLU A 40 -5.87 18.09 -11.50
N GLN A 41 -5.15 17.33 -12.32
CA GLN A 41 -5.32 15.89 -12.45
C GLN A 41 -4.79 15.17 -11.21
N TRP A 42 -5.51 14.16 -10.76
CA TRP A 42 -5.07 13.25 -9.72
C TRP A 42 -4.35 12.06 -10.34
N VAL A 43 -3.22 11.66 -9.76
CA VAL A 43 -2.48 10.47 -10.15
C VAL A 43 -2.52 9.45 -9.02
N GLU A 44 -2.65 8.19 -9.40
CA GLU A 44 -2.59 7.05 -8.51
C GLU A 44 -1.20 6.41 -8.60
N LEU A 45 -0.58 6.20 -7.44
CA LEU A 45 0.71 5.54 -7.30
C LEU A 45 0.51 4.25 -6.51
N ASP A 46 0.75 3.11 -7.14
CA ASP A 46 0.73 1.83 -6.45
C ASP A 46 1.99 1.74 -5.57
N ARG A 47 1.80 1.85 -4.25
CA ARG A 47 2.89 1.88 -3.27
C ARG A 47 3.35 0.48 -2.90
N ALA A 48 2.43 -0.39 -2.53
CA ALA A 48 2.72 -1.77 -2.15
C ALA A 48 1.58 -2.69 -2.58
N GLN A 49 1.89 -3.98 -2.73
CA GLN A 49 0.88 -5.00 -2.94
C GLN A 49 1.06 -6.14 -1.94
N PHE A 50 -0.02 -6.46 -1.25
CA PHE A 50 -0.15 -7.59 -0.34
C PHE A 50 -0.81 -8.73 -1.12
N ARG A 51 -0.17 -9.90 -1.14
CA ARG A 51 -0.74 -11.09 -1.78
C ARG A 51 -0.96 -12.16 -0.74
N LEU A 52 -2.18 -12.66 -0.66
CA LEU A 52 -2.54 -13.76 0.21
C LEU A 52 -2.19 -15.09 -0.45
N ASP A 53 -1.30 -15.84 0.18
CA ASP A 53 -0.83 -17.15 -0.24
C ASP A 53 -0.70 -18.05 0.98
N GLU A 54 -1.28 -19.25 0.94
CA GLU A 54 -1.31 -20.18 2.08
C GLU A 54 -1.74 -19.54 3.42
N ASN A 55 -2.80 -18.71 3.38
CA ASN A 55 -3.31 -17.89 4.50
C ASN A 55 -2.35 -16.84 5.06
N LYS A 56 -1.20 -16.58 4.42
CA LYS A 56 -0.25 -15.56 4.82
C LYS A 56 -0.13 -14.45 3.77
N TRP A 57 0.00 -13.23 4.25
CA TRP A 57 0.21 -12.05 3.44
C TRP A 57 1.69 -11.85 3.17
N LYS A 58 2.05 -11.86 1.88
CA LYS A 58 3.37 -11.50 1.37
C LYS A 58 3.34 -10.06 0.86
N VAL A 59 4.40 -9.29 1.13
CA VAL A 59 4.51 -7.88 0.71
C VAL A 59 5.37 -7.75 -0.53
N TYR A 60 4.88 -7.00 -1.52
CA TYR A 60 5.57 -6.74 -2.77
C TYR A 60 5.76 -5.23 -2.96
N TRP A 61 6.94 -4.86 -3.45
CA TRP A 61 7.22 -3.51 -3.95
C TRP A 61 7.15 -3.48 -5.48
N ARG A 62 6.96 -2.28 -6.03
CA ARG A 62 6.89 -2.07 -7.47
C ARG A 62 8.12 -1.34 -7.97
N ASP A 63 8.78 -1.89 -8.99
CA ASP A 63 9.93 -1.23 -9.62
C ASP A 63 9.51 -0.13 -10.61
N SER A 64 10.50 0.62 -11.10
CA SER A 64 10.29 1.67 -12.11
C SER A 64 9.79 1.16 -13.47
N ARG A 65 9.82 -0.16 -13.69
CA ARG A 65 9.25 -0.84 -14.87
C ARG A 65 7.87 -1.43 -14.58
N ASN A 66 7.22 -1.01 -13.50
CA ASN A 66 5.90 -1.45 -13.07
C ASN A 66 5.79 -2.93 -12.69
N LYS A 67 6.90 -3.63 -12.43
CA LYS A 67 6.93 -5.04 -12.02
C LYS A 67 6.89 -5.16 -10.50
N TRP A 68 6.19 -6.19 -10.02
CA TRP A 68 6.08 -6.51 -8.60
C TRP A 68 7.15 -7.50 -8.18
N HIS A 69 7.83 -7.19 -7.08
CA HIS A 69 8.89 -7.99 -6.49
C HIS A 69 8.56 -8.29 -5.04
N TRP A 70 8.67 -9.55 -4.63
CA TRP A 70 8.47 -9.94 -3.23
C TRP A 70 9.65 -9.44 -2.40
N ILE A 71 9.35 -8.96 -1.20
CA ILE A 71 10.34 -8.56 -0.20
C ILE A 71 10.55 -9.73 0.75
N GLU A 72 11.65 -10.47 0.56
CA GLU A 72 11.98 -11.64 1.36
C GLU A 72 12.33 -11.27 2.81
N GLU A 73 12.79 -10.04 3.05
CA GLU A 73 13.07 -9.53 4.40
C GLU A 73 11.80 -9.36 5.25
N ILE A 74 10.63 -9.26 4.62
CA ILE A 74 9.34 -9.19 5.29
C ILE A 74 8.74 -10.59 5.36
N ALA A 75 8.86 -11.21 6.54
CA ALA A 75 8.28 -12.53 6.81
C ALA A 75 6.76 -12.51 6.56
N PRO A 76 6.21 -13.47 5.80
CA PRO A 76 4.77 -13.55 5.57
C PRO A 76 4.00 -13.77 6.87
N ASP A 77 2.87 -13.10 7.03
CA ASP A 77 2.08 -13.15 8.27
C ASP A 77 0.58 -13.25 7.96
N GLU A 78 -0.18 -13.92 8.81
CA GLU A 78 -1.63 -14.08 8.66
C GLU A 78 -2.37 -12.76 8.94
N ASP A 79 -1.77 -11.87 9.75
CA ASP A 79 -2.30 -10.54 10.05
C ASP A 79 -1.93 -9.51 8.98
N PHE A 80 -2.94 -9.14 8.18
CA PHE A 80 -2.83 -8.08 7.18
C PHE A 80 -2.41 -6.73 7.77
N GLU A 81 -2.91 -6.35 8.95
CA GLU A 81 -2.57 -5.06 9.57
C GLU A 81 -1.11 -4.99 9.92
N LYS A 82 -0.55 -6.10 10.39
CA LYS A 82 0.86 -6.19 10.73
C LYS A 82 1.72 -5.91 9.49
N GLN A 83 1.37 -6.50 8.34
CA GLN A 83 2.05 -6.23 7.07
C GLN A 83 1.88 -4.78 6.63
N LEU A 84 0.67 -4.23 6.75
CA LEU A 84 0.40 -2.84 6.41
C LEU A 84 1.23 -1.87 7.25
N ARG A 85 1.39 -2.11 8.55
CA ARG A 85 2.20 -1.27 9.44
C ARG A 85 3.69 -1.31 9.07
N ILE A 86 4.20 -2.44 8.60
CA ILE A 86 5.58 -2.55 8.12
C ILE A 86 5.79 -1.64 6.90
N VAL A 87 4.83 -1.64 5.96
CA VAL A 87 4.85 -0.75 4.78
C VAL A 87 4.68 0.72 5.17
N ASP A 88 3.81 1.04 6.13
CA ASP A 88 3.56 2.41 6.58
C ASP A 88 4.77 3.01 7.31
N GLN A 89 5.48 2.20 8.11
CA GLN A 89 6.67 2.63 8.84
C GLN A 89 7.93 2.74 7.97
N ASP A 90 7.91 2.17 6.75
CA ASP A 90 8.98 2.13 5.74
C ASP A 90 10.33 2.72 6.18
N GLN A 91 11.07 1.97 6.99
CA GLN A 91 12.38 2.41 7.45
C GLN A 91 13.43 2.41 6.32
N THR A 92 13.10 1.79 5.18
CA THR A 92 13.98 1.59 4.03
C THR A 92 13.83 2.63 2.93
N GLY A 93 12.73 3.40 2.93
CA GLY A 93 12.37 4.32 1.84
C GLY A 93 11.96 3.62 0.54
N LEU A 94 11.65 2.33 0.60
CA LEU A 94 11.34 1.50 -0.57
C LEU A 94 9.93 1.79 -1.12
N PHE A 95 9.01 2.21 -0.25
CA PHE A 95 7.61 2.43 -0.59
C PHE A 95 7.30 3.91 -0.77
N TRP A 96 7.86 4.80 0.07
CA TRP A 96 7.52 6.23 0.07
C TRP A 96 8.60 7.15 -0.50
N GLY A 97 9.73 6.60 -0.94
CA GLY A 97 10.80 7.34 -1.62
C GLY A 97 10.40 7.99 -2.94
#